data_AF-A0A391PJS9-F1
#
_entry.id   AF-A0A391PJS9-F1
#
_cell.length_a   1.000
_cell.length_b   1.000
_cell.length_c   1.000
_cell.angle_alpha   90.00
_cell.angle_beta   90.00
_cell.angle_gamma   90.00
#
_symmetry.space_group_name_H-M   'P 1'
#
loop_
_entity.id
_entity.type
_entity.pdbx_description
1 polymer ?
#
loop_
_entity_poly.entity_id
_entity_poly.type
_entity_poly.pdbx_seq_one_letter_code
_entity_poly.pdbx_strand_id
1 'polypeptide(L)'
;MKWNRVVVASAVVFSLGLSACGAKPDVKQERTDSSPSWNRNFYWGTATAGYQVEGAAPDSNWRRYVDRTAGKPVTDPFGAVEPYKQADDFRHRYKEDIANAHAMGVNTFRFGVEWARVMPQPGVWDEKELAYYDDVVATLLANGMTPMITLMHWVYPGWIADRGGFLNNVAAFEDFAKAITKRYAGQGVLWVSINEPLAFGAMEVRTGAIKPDQFGTFLDRVADAHRAVYRAAHAADPKAKVTTNEAYIPPEVLAQFTGFGIKGTRARSSTV
;
A
#
# COMPACT_ATOMS: atom_id res chain seq x y z
N MET A 1 -5.31 -3.46 -74.59
CA MET A 1 -4.46 -2.73 -73.62
C MET A 1 -4.53 -1.25 -73.95
N LYS A 2 -5.35 -0.49 -73.21
CA LYS A 2 -5.40 0.96 -73.32
C LYS A 2 -5.82 1.56 -71.97
N TRP A 3 -5.31 2.76 -71.75
CA TRP A 3 -5.74 3.84 -70.85
C TRP A 3 -5.04 3.98 -69.50
N ASN A 4 -4.05 4.89 -69.51
CA ASN A 4 -3.73 5.77 -68.41
C ASN A 4 -4.57 7.07 -68.55
N ARG A 5 -5.23 7.41 -67.43
CA ARG A 5 -5.63 8.72 -66.88
C ARG A 5 -5.87 9.94 -67.80
N VAL A 6 -7.08 10.49 -67.69
CA VAL A 6 -7.35 11.95 -67.70
C VAL A 6 -8.38 12.28 -66.60
N VAL A 7 -8.11 13.38 -65.90
CA VAL A 7 -8.90 13.99 -64.82
C VAL A 7 -10.07 14.78 -65.42
N VAL A 8 -11.26 14.70 -64.80
CA VAL A 8 -12.33 15.69 -64.96
C VAL A 8 -12.83 16.07 -63.57
N ALA A 9 -12.70 17.35 -63.23
CA ALA A 9 -13.32 17.97 -62.09
C ALA A 9 -14.82 18.10 -62.33
N SER A 10 -15.64 17.68 -61.37
CA SER A 10 -17.07 17.97 -61.36
C SER A 10 -17.44 18.57 -60.02
N ALA A 11 -17.79 19.86 -60.07
CA ALA A 11 -18.52 20.54 -59.02
C ALA A 11 -19.91 19.89 -58.87
N VAL A 12 -20.30 19.61 -57.63
CA VAL A 12 -21.69 19.28 -57.31
C VAL A 12 -22.17 20.31 -56.29
N VAL A 13 -23.06 21.17 -56.76
CA VAL A 13 -23.96 21.99 -55.96
C VAL A 13 -24.98 21.05 -55.33
N PHE A 14 -25.05 21.01 -53.99
CA PHE A 14 -26.20 20.46 -53.29
C PHE A 14 -26.98 21.58 -52.62
N SER A 15 -28.24 21.66 -53.03
CA SER A 15 -29.28 22.59 -52.63
C SER A 15 -29.58 22.50 -51.13
N LEU A 16 -29.78 23.67 -50.53
CA LEU A 16 -30.25 23.88 -49.17
C LEU A 16 -31.58 23.17 -48.90
N GLY A 17 -31.54 22.11 -48.09
CA GLY A 17 -32.69 21.69 -47.29
C GLY A 17 -32.72 22.49 -45.99
N LEU A 18 -33.60 23.48 -45.89
CA LEU A 18 -33.93 24.15 -44.64
C LEU A 18 -34.67 23.16 -43.72
N SER A 19 -33.93 22.35 -42.97
CA SER A 19 -34.46 21.78 -41.74
C SER A 19 -34.41 22.86 -40.68
N ALA A 20 -35.58 23.38 -40.31
CA ALA A 20 -35.74 24.20 -39.13
C ALA A 20 -35.30 23.38 -37.91
N CYS A 21 -34.06 23.60 -37.44
CA CYS A 21 -33.66 23.20 -36.10
C CYS A 21 -34.54 23.95 -35.12
N GLY A 22 -35.59 23.28 -34.63
CA GLY A 22 -36.27 23.72 -33.42
C GLY A 22 -35.23 23.83 -32.32
N ALA A 23 -35.03 25.04 -31.80
CA ALA A 23 -34.22 25.27 -30.63
C ALA A 23 -34.75 24.36 -29.51
N LYS A 24 -33.90 23.44 -29.04
CA LYS A 24 -34.21 22.70 -27.81
C LYS A 24 -34.35 23.73 -26.69
N PRO A 25 -35.39 23.63 -25.85
CA PRO A 25 -35.52 24.56 -24.73
C PRO A 25 -34.26 24.45 -23.88
N ASP A 26 -33.73 25.61 -23.51
CA ASP A 26 -32.58 25.74 -22.64
C ASP A 26 -33.00 25.20 -21.26
N VAL A 27 -32.75 23.91 -21.03
CA VAL A 27 -32.95 23.31 -19.72
C VAL A 27 -31.87 23.91 -18.84
N LYS A 28 -32.22 24.98 -18.13
CA LYS A 28 -31.49 25.37 -16.92
C LYS A 28 -31.49 24.15 -16.01
N GLN A 29 -30.39 23.40 -16.05
CA GLN A 29 -30.12 22.35 -15.11
C GLN A 29 -29.90 23.09 -13.79
N GLU A 30 -30.97 23.30 -13.04
CA GLU A 30 -30.85 23.61 -11.62
C GLU A 30 -30.01 22.48 -11.04
N ARG A 31 -28.74 22.76 -10.73
CA ARG A 31 -27.99 21.94 -9.79
C ARG A 31 -28.75 22.07 -8.47
N THR A 32 -29.70 21.17 -8.26
CA THR A 32 -30.11 20.83 -6.91
C THR A 32 -28.84 20.36 -6.23
N ASP A 33 -28.32 21.18 -5.31
CA ASP A 33 -27.13 20.93 -4.50
C ASP A 33 -27.36 19.81 -3.48
N SER A 34 -28.06 18.75 -3.90
CA SER A 34 -28.35 17.54 -3.16
C SER A 34 -27.53 16.37 -3.69
N SER A 35 -26.28 16.64 -4.10
CA SER A 35 -25.28 15.56 -4.05
C SER A 35 -25.33 15.04 -2.61
N PRO A 36 -25.48 13.73 -2.35
CA PRO A 36 -25.41 13.23 -0.99
C PRO A 36 -24.03 13.62 -0.46
N SER A 37 -23.97 14.71 0.31
CA SER A 37 -22.76 15.13 0.97
C SER A 37 -22.43 14.01 1.93
N TRP A 38 -21.42 13.21 1.60
CA TRP A 38 -20.96 12.15 2.49
C TRP A 38 -20.75 12.76 3.86
N ASN A 39 -21.35 12.16 4.89
CA ASN A 39 -21.13 12.58 6.26
C ASN A 39 -19.61 12.64 6.48
N ARG A 40 -19.10 13.72 7.09
CA ARG A 40 -17.68 13.86 7.47
C ARG A 40 -17.13 12.68 8.27
N ASN A 41 -17.99 11.77 8.72
CA ASN A 41 -17.63 10.51 9.35
C ASN A 41 -17.08 9.43 8.38
N PHE A 42 -17.13 9.61 7.06
CA PHE A 42 -16.53 8.65 6.11
C PHE A 42 -15.06 8.99 5.82
N TYR A 43 -14.17 8.00 5.98
CA TYR A 43 -12.74 8.14 5.73
C TYR A 43 -12.44 7.91 4.24
N TRP A 44 -12.09 8.98 3.53
CA TRP A 44 -11.52 8.94 2.19
C TRP A 44 -10.01 9.10 2.32
N GLY A 45 -9.22 8.21 1.74
CA GLY A 45 -7.79 8.25 1.96
C GLY A 45 -6.92 7.66 0.87
N THR A 46 -5.64 7.94 0.98
CA THR A 46 -4.56 7.32 0.22
C THR A 46 -3.72 6.43 1.14
N ALA A 47 -2.91 5.55 0.57
CA ALA A 47 -2.08 4.63 1.33
C ALA A 47 -0.70 4.45 0.70
N THR A 48 0.32 4.29 1.54
CA THR A 48 1.70 3.97 1.16
C THR A 48 2.30 2.92 2.11
N ALA A 49 3.44 2.34 1.75
CA ALA A 49 4.27 1.52 2.64
C ALA A 49 5.69 2.10 2.70
N GLY A 50 6.30 2.12 3.88
CA GLY A 50 7.55 2.84 4.11
C GLY A 50 8.65 2.41 3.15
N TYR A 51 8.99 1.11 3.10
CA TYR A 51 10.02 0.62 2.16
C TYR A 51 9.74 0.98 0.69
N GLN A 52 8.47 1.02 0.27
CA GLN A 52 8.09 1.27 -1.12
C GLN A 52 8.29 2.73 -1.55
N VAL A 53 8.18 3.70 -0.64
CA VAL A 53 8.15 5.13 -0.99
C VAL A 53 9.21 5.99 -0.29
N GLU A 54 9.70 5.58 0.89
CA GLU A 54 10.54 6.44 1.74
C GLU A 54 11.93 6.72 1.16
N GLY A 55 12.54 5.72 0.53
CA GLY A 55 13.96 5.77 0.17
C GLY A 55 14.88 5.57 1.37
N ALA A 56 16.19 5.55 1.11
CA ALA A 56 17.24 5.33 2.12
C ALA A 56 16.91 4.15 3.08
N ALA A 57 16.50 3.01 2.50
CA ALA A 57 16.05 1.86 3.27
C ALA A 57 17.22 1.29 4.11
N PRO A 58 17.05 1.14 5.44
CA PRO A 58 18.04 0.51 6.31
C PRO A 58 18.14 -0.99 6.06
N ASP A 59 19.05 -1.66 6.78
CA ASP A 59 19.15 -3.12 6.73
C ASP A 59 17.86 -3.80 7.23
N SER A 60 17.26 -4.63 6.38
CA SER A 60 15.99 -5.30 6.60
C SER A 60 15.92 -6.62 5.85
N ASN A 61 14.95 -7.47 6.18
CA ASN A 61 14.67 -8.69 5.41
C ASN A 61 14.50 -8.40 3.92
N TRP A 62 13.75 -7.35 3.59
CA TRP A 62 13.42 -7.01 2.22
C TRP A 62 14.58 -6.35 1.49
N ARG A 63 15.38 -5.52 2.17
CA ARG A 63 16.60 -4.96 1.58
C ARG A 63 17.59 -6.05 1.22
N ARG A 64 17.83 -6.99 2.13
CA ARG A 64 18.70 -8.16 1.90
C ARG A 64 18.17 -9.07 0.80
N TYR A 65 16.86 -9.25 0.69
CA TYR A 65 16.23 -9.99 -0.39
C TYR A 65 16.53 -9.34 -1.75
N VAL A 66 16.28 -8.04 -1.88
CA VAL A 66 16.56 -7.28 -3.11
C VAL A 66 18.04 -7.32 -3.46
N ASP A 67 18.94 -7.03 -2.51
CA ASP A 67 20.40 -7.05 -2.74
C ASP A 67 20.89 -8.42 -3.22
N ARG A 68 20.27 -9.52 -2.76
CA ARG A 68 20.62 -10.88 -3.18
C ARG A 68 20.02 -11.28 -4.53
N THR A 69 18.91 -10.69 -4.95
CA THR A 69 18.12 -11.18 -6.10
C THR A 69 18.16 -10.26 -7.31
N ALA A 70 18.35 -8.95 -7.10
CA ALA A 70 18.31 -7.99 -8.17
C ALA A 70 19.39 -8.24 -9.24
N GLY A 71 19.00 -8.13 -10.52
CA GLY A 71 19.89 -8.32 -11.66
C GLY A 71 20.31 -9.78 -11.93
N LYS A 72 19.77 -10.76 -11.19
CA LYS A 72 19.99 -12.19 -11.46
C LYS A 72 18.97 -12.73 -12.47
N PRO A 73 19.28 -13.83 -13.19
CA PRO A 73 18.32 -14.50 -14.07
C PRO A 73 17.00 -14.79 -13.34
N VAL A 74 15.88 -14.58 -14.03
CA VAL A 74 14.54 -14.67 -13.45
C VAL A 74 14.26 -16.09 -12.96
N THR A 75 14.37 -16.30 -11.66
CA THR A 75 13.83 -17.49 -10.96
C THR A 75 12.51 -17.18 -10.27
N ASP A 76 12.00 -15.96 -10.45
CA ASP A 76 10.90 -15.41 -9.70
C ASP A 76 9.62 -15.36 -10.56
N PRO A 77 8.50 -15.92 -10.10
CA PRO A 77 7.27 -15.99 -10.89
C PRO A 77 6.62 -14.62 -11.16
N PHE A 78 7.06 -13.56 -10.47
CA PHE A 78 6.58 -12.19 -10.65
C PHE A 78 7.54 -11.32 -11.48
N GLY A 79 8.58 -11.93 -12.06
CA GLY A 79 9.54 -11.25 -12.92
C GLY A 79 10.82 -10.86 -12.18
N ALA A 80 11.69 -10.15 -12.89
CA ALA A 80 12.97 -9.71 -12.34
C ALA A 80 12.76 -8.75 -11.16
N VAL A 81 13.49 -8.97 -10.08
CA VAL A 81 13.57 -8.02 -8.97
C VAL A 81 14.47 -6.86 -9.39
N GLU A 82 13.97 -5.62 -9.28
CA GLU A 82 14.77 -4.43 -9.56
C GLU A 82 15.66 -4.06 -8.37
N PRO A 83 16.87 -3.51 -8.62
CA PRO A 83 17.71 -2.98 -7.54
C PRO A 83 17.00 -1.85 -6.78
N TYR A 84 17.07 -1.87 -5.45
CA TYR A 84 16.53 -0.78 -4.66
C TYR A 84 17.37 0.49 -4.85
N LYS A 85 16.70 1.58 -5.23
CA LYS A 85 17.32 2.91 -5.37
C LYS A 85 16.83 3.83 -4.25
N GLN A 86 16.15 4.91 -4.59
CA GLN A 86 15.65 5.92 -3.65
C GLN A 86 14.13 5.88 -3.48
N ALA A 87 13.45 4.89 -4.08
CA ALA A 87 11.98 4.85 -4.16
C ALA A 87 11.42 6.19 -4.70
N ASP A 88 10.33 6.68 -4.12
CA ASP A 88 9.70 7.96 -4.45
C ASP A 88 10.25 9.13 -3.61
N ASP A 89 11.26 8.89 -2.77
CA ASP A 89 11.90 9.91 -1.92
C ASP A 89 10.94 10.61 -0.94
N PHE A 90 9.90 9.91 -0.49
CA PHE A 90 8.85 10.44 0.40
C PHE A 90 9.44 11.06 1.69
N ARG A 91 10.59 10.57 2.16
CA ARG A 91 11.25 11.13 3.36
C ARG A 91 11.60 12.60 3.26
N HIS A 92 11.91 13.08 2.06
CA HIS A 92 12.23 14.49 1.83
C HIS A 92 11.01 15.27 1.29
N ARG A 93 9.95 14.57 0.87
CA ARG A 93 8.82 15.13 0.10
C ARG A 93 7.46 14.97 0.77
N TYR A 94 7.36 14.29 1.93
CA TYR A 94 6.08 14.00 2.58
C TYR A 94 5.20 15.23 2.82
N LYS A 95 5.76 16.42 3.05
CA LYS A 95 4.98 17.66 3.17
C LYS A 95 4.25 18.01 1.87
N GLU A 96 4.93 17.87 0.73
CA GLU A 96 4.35 18.04 -0.59
C GLU A 96 3.33 16.94 -0.88
N ASP A 97 3.67 15.68 -0.62
CA ASP A 97 2.79 14.54 -0.88
C ASP A 97 1.51 14.57 -0.03
N ILE A 98 1.61 14.97 1.24
CA ILE A 98 0.46 15.18 2.13
C ILE A 98 -0.39 16.35 1.65
N ALA A 99 0.23 17.47 1.25
CA ALA A 99 -0.50 18.61 0.69
C ALA A 99 -1.26 18.23 -0.59
N ASN A 100 -0.63 17.44 -1.46
CA ASN A 100 -1.25 16.91 -2.67
C ASN A 100 -2.42 15.98 -2.33
N ALA A 101 -2.27 15.08 -1.35
CA ALA A 101 -3.37 14.24 -0.88
C ALA A 101 -4.54 15.07 -0.35
N HIS A 102 -4.27 16.05 0.51
CA HIS A 102 -5.30 16.98 1.00
C HIS A 102 -5.98 17.73 -0.16
N ALA A 103 -5.23 18.19 -1.17
CA ALA A 103 -5.77 18.88 -2.33
C ALA A 103 -6.66 17.99 -3.22
N MET A 104 -6.47 16.67 -3.21
CA MET A 104 -7.41 15.71 -3.84
C MET A 104 -8.74 15.59 -3.09
N GLY A 105 -8.88 16.19 -1.90
CA GLY A 105 -10.08 16.14 -1.07
C GLY A 105 -10.16 14.90 -0.18
N VAL A 106 -9.08 14.13 -0.03
CA VAL A 106 -9.04 13.03 0.94
C VAL A 106 -8.78 13.55 2.35
N ASN A 107 -9.29 12.83 3.36
CA ASN A 107 -9.23 13.23 4.77
C ASN A 107 -8.43 12.26 5.65
N THR A 108 -7.85 11.21 5.06
CA THR A 108 -7.11 10.17 5.76
C THR A 108 -5.86 9.82 4.96
N PHE A 109 -4.73 9.59 5.63
CA PHE A 109 -3.52 9.13 4.97
C PHE A 109 -2.96 7.93 5.72
N ARG A 110 -2.85 6.80 5.01
CA ARG A 110 -2.25 5.58 5.55
C ARG A 110 -0.77 5.50 5.21
N PHE A 111 0.06 5.28 6.22
CA PHE A 111 1.49 5.07 6.06
C PHE A 111 2.01 4.03 7.06
N GLY A 112 3.27 3.61 6.89
CA GLY A 112 3.94 2.68 7.80
C GLY A 112 5.00 3.38 8.66
N VAL A 113 5.17 2.95 9.91
CA VAL A 113 6.37 3.27 10.69
C VAL A 113 7.36 2.12 10.51
N GLU A 114 8.48 2.37 9.84
CA GLU A 114 9.45 1.32 9.51
C GLU A 114 10.21 0.87 10.76
N TRP A 115 9.92 -0.37 11.20
CA TRP A 115 10.56 -0.95 12.38
C TRP A 115 12.09 -0.99 12.26
N ALA A 116 12.61 -1.38 11.09
CA ALA A 116 14.04 -1.41 10.78
C ALA A 116 14.75 -0.05 10.97
N ARG A 117 13.98 1.04 10.86
CA ARG A 117 14.46 2.41 10.90
C ARG A 117 14.46 2.96 12.33
N VAL A 118 13.32 2.84 13.03
CA VAL A 118 13.19 3.41 14.37
C VAL A 118 13.82 2.54 15.47
N MET A 119 14.00 1.24 15.22
CA MET A 119 14.69 0.31 16.13
C MET A 119 15.73 -0.52 15.36
N PRO A 120 16.86 0.09 14.95
CA PRO A 120 17.87 -0.55 14.11
C PRO A 120 18.66 -1.66 14.83
N GLN A 121 18.58 -1.72 16.16
CA GLN A 121 19.14 -2.79 16.99
C GLN A 121 18.15 -3.16 18.10
N PRO A 122 18.26 -4.36 18.70
CA PRO A 122 17.37 -4.78 19.78
C PRO A 122 17.36 -3.78 20.94
N GLY A 123 16.21 -3.16 21.18
CA GLY A 123 16.01 -2.21 22.28
C GLY A 123 16.66 -0.84 22.11
N VAL A 124 17.32 -0.56 20.97
CA VAL A 124 17.93 0.74 20.66
C VAL A 124 17.01 1.52 19.74
N TRP A 125 16.55 2.68 20.20
CA TRP A 125 15.68 3.57 19.44
C TRP A 125 16.47 4.67 18.75
N ASP A 126 16.16 4.93 17.48
CA ASP A 126 16.69 6.08 16.75
C ASP A 126 15.73 7.27 16.89
N GLU A 127 16.10 8.21 17.76
CA GLU A 127 15.28 9.41 18.03
C GLU A 127 15.15 10.34 16.83
N LYS A 128 16.12 10.35 15.90
CA LYS A 128 16.01 11.17 14.68
C LYS A 128 14.94 10.58 13.76
N GLU A 129 14.88 9.26 13.68
CA GLU A 129 13.88 8.57 12.87
C GLU A 129 12.49 8.63 13.49
N LEU A 130 12.39 8.57 14.82
CA LEU A 130 11.14 8.86 15.51
C LEU A 130 10.68 10.31 15.29
N ALA A 131 11.58 11.28 15.34
CA ALA A 131 11.26 12.69 15.05
C ALA A 131 10.78 12.92 13.60
N TYR A 132 11.29 12.14 12.64
CA TYR A 132 10.76 12.15 11.27
C TYR A 132 9.29 11.72 11.24
N TYR A 133 8.93 10.61 11.88
CA TYR A 133 7.54 10.16 11.92
C TYR A 133 6.63 11.08 12.76
N ASP A 134 7.16 11.70 13.81
CA ASP A 134 6.43 12.75 14.53
C ASP A 134 6.05 13.91 13.61
N ASP A 135 6.98 14.38 12.77
CA ASP A 135 6.71 15.47 11.84
C ASP A 135 5.73 15.05 10.73
N VAL A 136 5.77 13.78 10.29
CA VAL A 136 4.75 13.23 9.37
C VAL A 136 3.36 13.28 10.00
N VAL A 137 3.22 12.77 11.24
CA VAL A 137 1.94 12.80 11.97
C VAL A 137 1.47 14.23 12.22
N ALA A 138 2.36 15.12 12.68
CA ALA A 138 2.04 16.53 12.88
C ALA A 138 1.61 17.22 11.59
N THR A 139 2.26 16.92 10.46
CA THR A 139 1.91 17.46 9.14
C THR A 139 0.52 16.99 8.70
N LEU A 140 0.17 15.72 8.91
CA LEU A 140 -1.17 15.20 8.63
C LEU A 140 -2.24 15.93 9.45
N LEU A 141 -2.02 16.04 10.76
CA LEU A 141 -2.96 16.70 11.68
C LEU A 141 -3.11 18.19 11.36
N ALA A 142 -2.02 18.89 11.00
CA ALA A 142 -2.05 20.28 10.59
C ALA A 142 -2.86 20.52 9.29
N ASN A 143 -2.95 19.50 8.43
CA ASN A 143 -3.82 19.51 7.24
C ASN A 143 -5.23 18.96 7.52
N GLY A 144 -5.60 18.77 8.78
CA GLY A 144 -6.91 18.23 9.16
C GLY A 144 -7.16 16.78 8.71
N MET A 145 -6.09 16.04 8.41
CA MET A 145 -6.16 14.64 7.97
C MET A 145 -6.00 13.68 9.15
N THR A 146 -6.67 12.53 9.07
CA THR A 146 -6.58 11.45 10.04
C THR A 146 -5.38 10.55 9.70
N PRO A 147 -4.41 10.37 10.61
CA PRO A 147 -3.32 9.42 10.41
C PRO A 147 -3.82 7.98 10.53
N MET A 148 -3.44 7.11 9.59
CA MET A 148 -3.66 5.67 9.69
C MET A 148 -2.32 4.94 9.64
N ILE A 149 -1.88 4.38 10.77
CA ILE A 149 -0.53 3.82 10.91
C ILE A 149 -0.55 2.30 10.79
N THR A 150 0.27 1.78 9.88
CA THR A 150 0.55 0.34 9.74
C THR A 150 1.86 0.00 10.45
N LEU A 151 1.81 -0.92 11.41
CA LEU A 151 2.99 -1.31 12.21
C LEU A 151 3.87 -2.35 11.51
N MET A 152 3.28 -3.30 10.80
CA MET A 152 4.00 -4.29 10.00
C MET A 152 3.50 -4.31 8.56
N HIS A 153 4.33 -3.77 7.66
CA HIS A 153 4.10 -3.84 6.21
C HIS A 153 5.18 -4.70 5.55
N TRP A 154 5.33 -5.93 6.05
CA TRP A 154 6.23 -6.99 5.58
C TRP A 154 7.73 -6.77 5.80
N VAL A 155 8.13 -5.57 6.21
CA VAL A 155 9.52 -5.20 6.42
C VAL A 155 9.85 -5.18 7.91
N TYR A 156 10.85 -5.96 8.30
CA TYR A 156 11.38 -6.01 9.65
C TYR A 156 12.91 -5.84 9.67
N PRO A 157 13.49 -5.36 10.78
CA PRO A 157 14.93 -5.11 10.89
C PRO A 157 15.78 -6.34 10.54
N GLY A 158 16.97 -6.11 9.98
CA GLY A 158 17.92 -7.19 9.69
C GLY A 158 18.24 -8.06 10.90
N TRP A 159 18.32 -7.46 12.10
CA TRP A 159 18.55 -8.21 13.34
C TRP A 159 17.40 -9.15 13.73
N ILE A 160 16.17 -8.89 13.28
CA ILE A 160 15.04 -9.83 13.41
C ILE A 160 15.22 -10.97 12.41
N ALA A 161 15.62 -10.67 11.17
CA ALA A 161 15.93 -11.69 10.17
C ALA A 161 17.01 -12.66 10.67
N ASP A 162 18.07 -12.13 11.28
CA ASP A 162 19.17 -12.92 11.87
C ASP A 162 18.71 -13.83 13.02
N ARG A 163 17.59 -13.50 13.67
CA ARG A 163 16.98 -14.28 14.76
C ARG A 163 15.86 -15.20 14.29
N GLY A 164 15.79 -15.51 12.99
CA GLY A 164 14.79 -16.40 12.42
C GLY A 164 13.47 -15.72 12.07
N GLY A 165 13.51 -14.42 11.77
CA GLY A 165 12.40 -13.69 11.16
C GLY A 165 11.21 -13.43 12.07
N PHE A 166 10.11 -12.93 11.49
CA PHE A 166 8.92 -12.54 12.25
C PHE A 166 8.32 -13.68 13.07
N LEU A 167 8.28 -14.90 12.50
CA LEU A 167 7.72 -16.11 13.13
C LEU A 167 8.27 -16.34 14.54
N ASN A 168 9.57 -16.12 14.74
CA ASN A 168 10.25 -16.41 16.01
C ASN A 168 10.42 -15.18 16.92
N ASN A 169 10.04 -13.99 16.45
CA ASN A 169 10.35 -12.72 17.11
C ASN A 169 9.11 -11.84 17.35
N VAL A 170 7.94 -12.46 17.54
CA VAL A 170 6.70 -11.72 17.86
C VAL A 170 6.87 -10.84 19.09
N ALA A 171 7.51 -11.32 20.16
CA ALA A 171 7.73 -10.53 21.38
C ALA A 171 8.49 -9.21 21.11
N ALA A 172 9.48 -9.23 20.22
CA ALA A 172 10.21 -8.02 19.82
C ALA A 172 9.31 -7.06 19.01
N PHE A 173 8.40 -7.60 18.21
CA PHE A 173 7.38 -6.79 17.53
C PHE A 173 6.39 -6.20 18.54
N GLU A 174 6.04 -6.91 19.61
CA GLU A 174 5.18 -6.37 20.67
C GLU A 174 5.81 -5.16 21.37
N ASP A 175 7.11 -5.21 21.65
CA ASP A 175 7.85 -4.08 22.23
C ASP A 175 7.85 -2.86 21.30
N PHE A 176 8.11 -3.10 20.01
CA PHE A 176 8.01 -2.07 18.98
C PHE A 176 6.59 -1.47 18.92
N ALA A 177 5.58 -2.32 18.79
CA ALA A 177 4.19 -1.91 18.70
C ALA A 177 3.77 -1.10 19.92
N LYS A 178 4.14 -1.55 21.13
CA LYS A 178 3.81 -0.86 22.38
C LYS A 178 4.41 0.53 22.46
N ALA A 179 5.66 0.70 22.04
CA ALA A 179 6.29 2.02 22.02
C ALA A 179 5.62 2.95 21.01
N ILE A 180 5.35 2.48 19.79
CA ILE A 180 4.73 3.29 18.74
C ILE A 180 3.27 3.63 19.06
N THR A 181 2.46 2.68 19.55
CA THR A 181 1.07 2.96 19.94
C THR A 181 1.00 3.94 21.11
N LYS A 182 1.93 3.85 22.06
CA LYS A 182 2.04 4.80 23.16
C LYS A 182 2.42 6.20 22.67
N ARG A 183 3.37 6.30 21.72
CA ARG A 183 3.87 7.59 21.20
C ARG A 183 2.77 8.42 20.54
N TYR A 184 1.90 7.78 19.76
CA TYR A 184 0.84 8.46 19.01
C TYR A 184 -0.56 8.33 19.64
N ALA A 185 -0.64 7.90 20.90
CA ALA A 185 -1.90 7.79 21.63
C ALA A 185 -2.60 9.15 21.74
N GLY A 186 -3.94 9.16 21.65
CA GLY A 186 -4.75 10.38 21.76
C GLY A 186 -4.71 11.30 20.53
N GLN A 187 -3.96 10.95 19.47
CA GLN A 187 -3.87 11.74 18.24
C GLN A 187 -4.87 11.30 17.16
N GLY A 188 -5.90 10.53 17.53
CA GLY A 188 -6.93 10.07 16.60
C GLY A 188 -6.46 9.03 15.56
N VAL A 189 -5.33 8.37 15.80
CA VAL A 189 -4.74 7.40 14.88
C VAL A 189 -5.65 6.19 14.67
N LEU A 190 -5.81 5.79 13.40
CA LEU A 190 -6.36 4.49 13.02
C LEU A 190 -5.22 3.47 12.90
N TRP A 191 -5.27 2.37 13.64
CA TRP A 191 -4.19 1.40 13.69
C TRP A 191 -4.43 0.20 12.78
N VAL A 192 -3.43 -0.13 11.97
CA VAL A 192 -3.31 -1.41 11.27
C VAL A 192 -2.14 -2.17 11.86
N SER A 193 -2.39 -3.32 12.48
CA SER A 193 -1.33 -4.13 13.08
C SER A 193 -0.40 -4.71 12.02
N ILE A 194 -0.97 -5.49 11.09
CA ILE A 194 -0.25 -6.24 10.07
C ILE A 194 -0.99 -6.07 8.75
N ASN A 195 -0.25 -5.76 7.70
CA ASN A 195 -0.77 -5.70 6.34
C ASN A 195 -0.79 -7.08 5.70
N GLU A 196 -1.94 -7.51 5.19
CA GLU A 196 -2.12 -8.69 4.34
C GLU A 196 -1.37 -9.93 4.83
N PRO A 197 -1.73 -10.47 6.02
CA PRO A 197 -1.06 -11.63 6.61
C PRO A 197 -0.83 -12.82 5.67
N LEU A 198 -1.78 -13.15 4.79
CA LEU A 198 -1.63 -14.26 3.85
C LEU A 198 -0.52 -14.00 2.82
N ALA A 199 -0.51 -12.81 2.24
CA ALA A 199 0.52 -12.41 1.29
C ALA A 199 1.89 -12.26 1.98
N PHE A 200 1.91 -11.71 3.20
CA PHE A 200 3.12 -11.63 4.02
C PHE A 200 3.71 -13.02 4.26
N GLY A 201 2.92 -13.97 4.74
CA GLY A 201 3.37 -15.34 4.98
C GLY A 201 3.83 -16.03 3.69
N ALA A 202 3.14 -15.80 2.56
CA ALA A 202 3.51 -16.38 1.27
C ALA A 202 4.89 -15.87 0.82
N MET A 203 5.15 -14.58 1.05
CA MET A 203 6.47 -13.98 0.82
C MET A 203 7.53 -14.52 1.79
N GLU A 204 7.21 -14.75 3.06
CA GLU A 204 8.15 -15.38 4.00
C GLU A 204 8.52 -16.81 3.58
N VAL A 205 7.57 -17.60 3.05
CA VAL A 205 7.85 -18.92 2.47
C VAL A 205 8.74 -18.78 1.23
N ARG A 206 8.38 -17.89 0.30
CA ARG A 206 9.08 -17.71 -0.98
C ARG A 206 10.52 -17.21 -0.81
N THR A 207 10.75 -16.33 0.17
CA THR A 207 12.09 -15.80 0.46
C THR A 207 12.93 -16.77 1.30
N GLY A 208 12.34 -17.88 1.75
CA GLY A 208 12.98 -18.90 2.58
C GLY A 208 13.10 -18.51 4.06
N ALA A 209 12.40 -17.45 4.50
CA ALA A 209 12.38 -17.01 5.89
C ALA A 209 11.60 -17.99 6.79
N ILE A 210 10.57 -18.63 6.25
CA ILE A 210 9.87 -19.76 6.89
C ILE A 210 9.71 -20.92 5.91
N LYS A 211 9.52 -22.13 6.44
CA LYS A 211 9.20 -23.33 5.63
C LYS A 211 7.70 -23.40 5.33
N PRO A 212 7.28 -24.06 4.23
CA PRO A 212 5.87 -24.27 3.92
C PRO A 212 5.00 -24.84 5.05
N ASP A 213 5.52 -25.82 5.79
CA ASP A 213 4.84 -26.48 6.91
C ASP A 213 4.70 -25.57 8.15
N GLN A 214 5.45 -24.46 8.20
CA GLN A 214 5.36 -23.46 9.26
C GLN A 214 4.32 -22.37 8.97
N PHE A 215 3.69 -22.36 7.79
CA PHE A 215 2.75 -21.30 7.39
C PHE A 215 1.54 -21.18 8.33
N GLY A 216 1.00 -22.32 8.81
CA GLY A 216 -0.07 -22.30 9.81
C GLY A 216 0.36 -21.63 11.12
N THR A 217 1.52 -22.03 11.65
CA THR A 217 2.10 -21.40 12.85
C THR A 217 2.41 -19.91 12.61
N PHE A 218 2.82 -19.52 11.41
CA PHE A 218 3.01 -18.12 11.07
C PHE A 218 1.71 -17.31 11.22
N LEU A 219 0.58 -17.83 10.73
CA LEU A 219 -0.71 -17.17 10.91
C LEU A 219 -1.14 -17.10 12.39
N ASP A 220 -0.83 -18.12 13.19
CA ASP A 220 -1.03 -18.06 14.64
C ASP A 220 -0.21 -16.93 15.27
N ARG A 221 1.04 -16.77 14.84
CA ARG A 221 1.92 -15.68 15.29
C ARG A 221 1.47 -14.29 14.86
N VAL A 222 0.91 -14.16 13.65
CA VAL A 222 0.23 -12.93 13.21
C VAL A 222 -0.95 -12.62 14.13
N ALA A 223 -1.77 -13.61 14.48
CA ALA A 223 -2.90 -13.42 15.38
C ALA A 223 -2.44 -12.98 16.78
N ASP A 224 -1.37 -13.57 17.31
CA ASP A 224 -0.76 -13.16 18.59
C ASP A 224 -0.27 -11.71 18.53
N ALA A 225 0.46 -11.36 17.48
CA ALA A 225 0.94 -9.99 17.24
C ALA A 225 -0.22 -8.98 17.12
N HIS A 226 -1.29 -9.31 16.41
CA HIS A 226 -2.49 -8.46 16.34
C HIS A 226 -3.13 -8.25 17.72
N ARG A 227 -3.26 -9.32 18.53
CA ARG A 227 -3.78 -9.21 19.90
C ARG A 227 -2.88 -8.33 20.77
N ALA A 228 -1.56 -8.41 20.61
CA ALA A 228 -0.62 -7.57 21.33
C ALA A 228 -0.77 -6.09 20.97
N VAL A 229 -0.86 -5.77 19.67
CA VAL A 229 -1.15 -4.41 19.18
C VAL A 229 -2.48 -3.90 19.74
N TYR A 230 -3.53 -4.72 19.67
CA TYR A 230 -4.84 -4.36 20.21
C TYR A 230 -4.75 -3.99 21.70
N ARG A 231 -4.11 -4.83 22.53
CA ARG A 231 -3.91 -4.54 23.96
C ARG A 231 -3.08 -3.28 24.18
N ALA A 232 -1.96 -3.12 23.47
CA ALA A 232 -1.06 -1.99 23.63
C ALA A 232 -1.71 -0.66 23.24
N ALA A 233 -2.48 -0.64 22.15
CA ALA A 233 -3.23 0.52 21.72
C ALA A 233 -4.33 0.89 22.73
N HIS A 234 -5.13 -0.07 23.22
CA HIS A 234 -6.20 0.20 24.19
C HIS A 234 -5.67 0.57 25.59
N ALA A 235 -4.49 0.07 25.96
CA ALA A 235 -3.82 0.49 27.19
C ALA A 235 -3.36 1.95 27.13
N ALA A 236 -3.01 2.46 25.94
CA ALA A 236 -2.59 3.84 25.73
C ALA A 236 -3.76 4.78 25.44
N ASP A 237 -4.78 4.31 24.71
CA ASP A 237 -6.02 5.01 24.38
C ASP A 237 -7.20 4.02 24.34
N PRO A 238 -8.09 4.01 25.35
CA PRO A 238 -9.23 3.09 25.40
C PRO A 238 -10.21 3.22 24.23
N LYS A 239 -10.14 4.28 23.41
CA LYS A 239 -10.99 4.50 22.24
C LYS A 239 -10.28 4.17 20.92
N ALA A 240 -9.05 3.66 20.96
CA ALA A 240 -8.26 3.34 19.79
C ALA A 240 -9.02 2.41 18.83
N LYS A 241 -8.96 2.72 17.53
CA LYS A 241 -9.47 1.85 16.47
C LYS A 241 -8.32 1.01 15.93
N VAL A 242 -8.42 -0.31 16.06
CA VAL A 242 -7.37 -1.26 15.68
C VAL A 242 -7.93 -2.30 14.74
N THR A 243 -7.21 -2.58 13.66
CA THR A 243 -7.55 -3.63 12.70
C THR A 243 -6.29 -4.37 12.20
N THR A 244 -6.52 -5.45 11.48
CA THR A 244 -5.59 -6.04 10.51
C THR A 244 -6.31 -6.03 9.16
N ASN A 245 -5.63 -5.71 8.06
CA ASN A 245 -6.26 -5.80 6.75
C ASN A 245 -5.80 -7.07 6.05
N GLU A 246 -6.71 -7.70 5.31
CA GLU A 246 -6.43 -8.87 4.50
C GLU A 246 -6.86 -8.56 3.07
N ALA A 247 -6.03 -8.95 2.10
CA ALA A 247 -6.42 -8.89 0.71
C ALA A 247 -7.31 -10.09 0.42
N TYR A 248 -8.50 -9.85 -0.14
CA TYR A 248 -9.25 -10.96 -0.72
C TYR A 248 -8.55 -11.40 -2.01
N ILE A 249 -7.75 -12.44 -1.91
CA ILE A 249 -7.02 -13.02 -3.04
C ILE A 249 -7.78 -14.28 -3.48
N PRO A 250 -8.31 -14.32 -4.71
CA PRO A 250 -8.90 -15.54 -5.26
C PRO A 250 -7.90 -16.71 -5.18
N PRO A 251 -8.34 -17.95 -4.89
CA PRO A 251 -7.46 -19.10 -4.72
C PRO A 251 -6.47 -19.32 -5.88
N GLU A 252 -6.88 -18.99 -7.10
CA GLU A 252 -6.06 -19.11 -8.31
C GLU A 252 -4.88 -18.13 -8.31
N VAL A 253 -5.06 -16.94 -7.73
CA VAL A 253 -4.02 -15.91 -7.59
C VAL A 253 -3.11 -16.24 -6.41
N LEU A 254 -3.66 -16.74 -5.30
CA LEU A 254 -2.88 -17.14 -4.12
C LEU A 254 -1.90 -18.29 -4.44
N ALA A 255 -2.30 -19.21 -5.32
CA ALA A 255 -1.43 -20.26 -5.85
C ALA A 255 -0.20 -19.73 -6.60
N GLN A 256 -0.32 -18.58 -7.28
CA GLN A 256 0.81 -17.93 -7.95
C GLN A 256 1.78 -17.31 -6.95
N PHE A 257 1.28 -16.72 -5.86
CA PHE A 257 2.10 -16.15 -4.78
C PHE A 257 2.95 -17.17 -4.05
N THR A 258 2.39 -18.36 -3.82
CA THR A 258 3.00 -19.40 -3.00
C THR A 258 3.89 -20.36 -3.80
N GLY A 259 3.86 -20.29 -5.13
CA GLY A 259 4.56 -21.26 -5.99
C GLY A 259 3.95 -22.66 -5.96
N PHE A 260 2.85 -22.86 -5.23
CA PHE A 260 2.08 -24.10 -5.26
C PHE A 260 1.20 -24.10 -6.51
N GLY A 261 1.71 -24.63 -7.61
CA GLY A 261 0.91 -24.82 -8.81
C GLY A 261 -0.34 -25.65 -8.51
N ILE A 262 -1.53 -25.03 -8.58
CA ILE A 262 -2.78 -25.78 -8.62
C ILE A 262 -2.84 -26.45 -10.00
N LYS A 263 -2.74 -27.78 -10.04
CA LYS A 263 -3.06 -28.56 -11.23
C LYS A 263 -4.54 -28.32 -11.57
N GLY A 264 -4.84 -27.46 -12.55
CA GLY A 264 -6.20 -27.34 -13.08
C GLY A 264 -6.55 -26.06 -13.82
N THR A 265 -5.91 -24.94 -13.55
CA THR A 265 -6.30 -23.65 -14.14
C THR A 265 -5.38 -23.24 -15.29
N ARG A 266 -5.59 -23.83 -16.48
CA ARG A 266 -5.16 -23.15 -17.71
C ARG A 266 -6.10 -21.98 -17.94
N ALA A 267 -5.60 -20.76 -17.73
CA ALA A 267 -6.23 -19.58 -18.31
C ALA A 267 -6.25 -19.79 -19.84
N ARG A 268 -7.43 -19.99 -20.41
CA ARG A 268 -7.59 -19.89 -21.86
C ARG A 268 -7.37 -18.42 -22.21
N SER A 269 -6.21 -18.11 -22.76
CA SER A 269 -6.00 -16.89 -23.54
C SER A 269 -7.00 -16.91 -24.71
N SER A 270 -8.11 -16.21 -24.57
CA SER A 270 -8.94 -15.83 -25.71
C SER A 270 -8.29 -14.61 -26.36
N THR A 271 -7.54 -14.86 -27.43
CA THR A 271 -7.27 -13.86 -28.46
C THR A 271 -8.59 -13.43 -29.09
N VAL A 272 -8.88 -12.13 -29.03
CA VAL A 272 -9.70 -11.40 -29.99
C VAL A 272 -8.84 -10.26 -30.52
#